data_AF-A0AAV0LR23-F1
#
_entry.id   AF-A0AAV0LR23-F1
#
_cell.length_a   1.000
_cell.length_b   1.000
_cell.length_c   1.000
_cell.angle_alpha   90.00
_cell.angle_beta   90.00
_cell.angle_gamma   90.00
#
_symmetry.space_group_name_H-M   'P 1'
#
loop_
_entity.id
_entity.type
_entity.pdbx_description
1 polymer ?
#
loop_
_entity_poly.entity_id
_entity_poly.type
_entity_poly.pdbx_seq_one_letter_code
_entity_poly.pdbx_strand_id
1 'polypeptide(L)'
;MTEAFIRKKPGMASVKDMPLLQDGPPPGGFAPVRYTRRIPTKGPSAVAIFLTALGAFSYGLYEVGKGNKIRRGTQRREVHCSDGHSTSPASRRR
;
A
#
# COMPACT_ATOMS: atom_id res chain seq x y z
N MET A 1 38.29 52.66 -24.03
CA MET A 1 37.62 53.94 -23.68
C MET A 1 36.38 54.24 -24.53
N THR A 2 35.93 53.34 -25.43
CA THR A 2 34.77 53.57 -26.32
C THR A 2 33.44 53.09 -25.74
N GLU A 3 33.45 52.09 -24.86
CA GLU A 3 32.24 51.51 -24.24
C GLU A 3 31.35 52.56 -23.54
N ALA A 4 31.95 53.59 -22.94
CA ALA A 4 31.23 54.68 -22.27
C ALA A 4 30.40 55.56 -23.23
N PHE A 5 30.80 55.65 -24.51
CA PHE A 5 30.06 56.38 -25.53
C PHE A 5 28.93 55.54 -26.14
N ILE A 6 29.10 54.22 -26.21
CA ILE A 6 28.13 53.29 -26.79
C ILE A 6 26.97 53.04 -25.82
N ARG A 7 27.27 52.79 -24.54
CA ARG A 7 26.27 52.47 -23.49
C ARG A 7 25.80 53.70 -22.73
N LYS A 8 25.64 54.83 -23.43
CA LYS A 8 25.39 56.13 -22.79
C LYS A 8 23.94 56.23 -22.30
N LYS A 9 23.75 56.47 -20.99
CA LYS A 9 22.47 56.90 -20.40
C LYS A 9 22.51 58.41 -20.16
N PRO A 10 21.44 59.19 -20.47
CA PRO A 10 21.42 60.62 -20.15
C PRO A 10 21.56 60.83 -18.63
N GLY A 11 22.48 61.71 -18.22
CA GLY A 11 22.72 62.04 -16.80
C GLY A 11 23.77 61.19 -16.07
N MET A 12 24.56 60.35 -16.76
CA MET A 12 25.67 59.62 -16.11
C MET A 12 26.80 60.58 -15.68
N ALA A 13 27.11 60.61 -14.38
CA ALA A 13 28.23 61.36 -13.81
C ALA A 13 29.53 60.54 -13.75
N SER A 14 29.43 59.21 -13.78
CA SER A 14 30.56 58.29 -13.63
C SER A 14 30.42 57.05 -14.52
N VAL A 15 31.56 56.45 -14.86
CA VAL A 15 31.63 55.19 -15.64
C VAL A 15 30.95 54.03 -14.91
N LYS A 16 30.80 54.09 -13.58
CA LYS A 16 30.14 53.04 -12.77
C LYS A 16 28.63 52.96 -12.99
N ASP A 17 27.99 54.06 -13.41
CA ASP A 17 26.54 54.14 -13.59
C ASP A 17 26.09 53.68 -14.99
N MET A 18 26.98 53.00 -15.70
CA MET A 18 26.74 52.52 -17.04
C MET A 18 25.65 51.44 -17.03
N PRO A 19 24.63 51.54 -17.89
CA PRO A 19 23.60 50.53 -17.97
C PRO A 19 24.21 49.19 -18.40
N LEU A 20 24.07 48.20 -17.53
CA LEU A 20 24.35 46.81 -17.80
C LEU A 20 23.04 46.03 -17.72
N LEU A 21 22.46 45.72 -18.88
CA LEU A 21 21.36 44.79 -18.98
C LEU A 21 21.98 43.42 -19.25
N GLN A 22 22.14 42.64 -18.19
CA GLN A 22 22.63 41.28 -18.25
C GLN A 22 21.44 40.33 -18.17
N ASP A 23 21.42 39.31 -19.03
CA ASP A 23 20.43 38.23 -18.93
C ASP A 23 20.62 37.50 -17.62
N GLY A 24 19.71 37.74 -16.69
CA GLY A 24 19.73 37.19 -15.34
C GLY A 24 18.41 36.49 -15.03
N PRO A 25 18.40 35.62 -14.01
CA PRO A 25 17.13 35.09 -13.50
C PRO A 25 16.24 36.26 -13.05
N PRO A 26 14.91 36.11 -13.16
CA PRO A 26 14.00 37.13 -12.69
C PRO A 26 14.25 37.42 -11.19
N PRO A 27 13.98 38.66 -10.72
CA PRO A 27 14.08 38.98 -9.31
C PRO A 27 13.11 38.08 -8.52
N GLY A 28 13.66 37.11 -7.77
CA GLY A 28 12.91 36.04 -7.10
C GLY A 28 13.30 34.62 -7.51
N GLY A 29 14.11 34.44 -8.56
CA GLY A 29 14.61 33.14 -8.99
C GLY A 29 13.56 32.24 -9.68
N PHE A 30 13.94 31.00 -9.96
CA PHE A 30 13.04 30.00 -10.54
C PHE A 30 12.38 29.14 -9.46
N ALA A 31 11.21 28.59 -9.77
CA ALA A 31 10.55 27.64 -8.91
C ALA A 31 11.46 26.42 -8.63
N PRO A 32 11.39 25.83 -7.41
CA PRO A 32 12.25 24.70 -7.06
C PRO A 32 11.91 23.47 -7.91
N VAL A 33 12.87 23.04 -8.71
CA VAL A 33 12.74 21.82 -9.52
C VAL A 33 12.99 20.60 -8.66
N ARG A 34 12.03 19.67 -8.62
CA ARG A 34 12.17 18.40 -7.90
C ARG A 34 12.96 17.42 -8.75
N TYR A 35 14.25 17.25 -8.44
CA TYR A 35 15.15 16.35 -9.17
C TYR A 35 15.14 14.91 -8.63
N THR A 36 14.69 14.71 -7.39
CA THR A 36 14.73 13.40 -6.73
C THR A 36 13.56 12.51 -7.15
N ARG A 37 13.81 11.21 -7.33
CA ARG A 37 12.76 10.21 -7.52
C ARG A 37 11.97 10.00 -6.23
N ARG A 38 10.66 10.25 -6.27
CA ARG A 38 9.75 10.02 -5.13
C ARG A 38 8.94 8.75 -5.35
N ILE A 39 9.41 7.62 -4.82
CA ILE A 39 8.64 6.36 -4.81
C ILE A 39 7.86 6.28 -3.49
N PRO A 40 6.51 6.33 -3.52
CA PRO A 40 5.72 6.24 -2.30
C PRO A 40 5.63 4.78 -1.82
N THR A 41 6.18 4.47 -0.65
CA THR A 41 6.06 3.15 0.01
C THR A 41 4.81 3.07 0.89
N LYS A 42 3.63 3.25 0.29
CA LYS A 42 2.33 3.24 1.01
C LYS A 42 1.77 1.83 1.22
N GLY A 43 2.57 0.92 1.74
CA GLY A 43 2.15 -0.44 2.07
C GLY A 43 1.87 -0.63 3.56
N PRO A 44 1.03 -1.61 3.95
CA PRO A 44 0.96 -2.06 5.33
C PRO A 44 2.34 -2.53 5.81
N SER A 45 2.66 -2.28 7.08
CA SER A 45 3.95 -2.69 7.64
C SER A 45 4.09 -4.21 7.63
N ALA A 46 5.33 -4.70 7.64
CA ALA A 46 5.60 -6.14 7.66
C ALA A 46 4.90 -6.84 8.82
N VAL A 47 4.87 -6.20 10.00
CA VAL A 47 4.19 -6.71 11.19
C VAL A 47 2.67 -6.76 10.98
N ALA A 48 2.09 -5.75 10.35
CA ALA A 48 0.66 -5.76 10.05
C ALA A 48 0.29 -6.93 9.13
N ILE A 49 1.04 -7.15 8.04
CA ILE A 49 0.81 -8.27 7.12
C ILE A 49 0.91 -9.61 7.87
N PHE A 50 1.94 -9.76 8.69
CA PHE A 50 2.18 -11.00 9.44
C PHE A 50 1.07 -11.30 10.45
N LEU A 51 0.67 -10.30 11.24
CA LEU A 51 -0.41 -10.45 12.22
C LEU A 51 -1.75 -10.73 11.55
N THR A 52 -2.04 -10.08 10.42
CA THR A 52 -3.26 -10.36 9.65
C THR A 52 -3.27 -11.78 9.13
N ALA A 53 -2.16 -12.26 8.55
CA ALA A 53 -2.06 -13.61 8.04
C ALA A 53 -2.20 -14.67 9.15
N LEU A 54 -1.49 -14.48 10.28
CA LEU A 54 -1.61 -15.37 11.43
C LEU A 54 -3.00 -15.34 12.07
N GLY A 55 -3.60 -14.16 12.18
CA GLY A 55 -4.96 -14.02 12.70
C GLY A 55 -5.98 -14.76 11.82
N ALA A 56 -5.92 -14.56 10.51
CA ALA A 56 -6.79 -15.26 9.56
C ALA A 56 -6.57 -16.78 9.58
N PHE A 57 -5.32 -17.23 9.65
CA PHE A 57 -4.97 -18.64 9.68
C PHE A 57 -5.45 -19.33 10.96
N SER A 58 -5.15 -18.74 12.13
CA SER A 58 -5.56 -19.30 13.43
C SER A 58 -7.09 -19.35 13.56
N TYR A 59 -7.79 -18.29 13.12
CA TYR A 59 -9.25 -18.28 13.09
C TYR A 59 -9.83 -19.31 12.12
N GLY A 60 -9.24 -19.44 10.92
CA GLY A 60 -9.66 -20.45 9.94
C GLY A 60 -9.55 -21.87 10.49
N LEU A 61 -8.46 -22.20 11.18
CA LEU A 61 -8.30 -23.51 11.82
C LEU A 61 -9.31 -23.75 12.95
N TYR A 62 -9.67 -22.72 13.70
CA TYR A 62 -10.70 -22.82 14.75
C TYR A 62 -12.07 -23.21 14.17
N GLU A 63 -12.50 -22.54 13.11
CA GLU A 63 -13.78 -22.86 12.45
C GLU A 63 -13.76 -24.23 11.77
N VAL A 64 -12.65 -24.62 11.14
CA VAL A 64 -12.47 -25.99 10.61
C VAL A 64 -12.58 -27.04 11.71
N GLY A 65 -12.01 -26.79 12.89
CA GLY A 65 -12.11 -27.67 14.05
C GLY A 65 -13.56 -27.87 14.50
N LYS A 66 -14.33 -26.78 14.61
CA LYS A 66 -15.76 -26.83 14.92
C LYS A 66 -16.56 -27.62 13.88
N GLY A 67 -16.33 -27.35 12.59
CA GLY A 67 -16.98 -28.07 11.49
C GLY A 67 -16.68 -29.57 11.51
N ASN A 68 -15.42 -29.96 11.75
CA ASN A 68 -15.02 -31.36 11.86
C ASN A 68 -15.67 -32.08 13.05
N LYS A 69 -15.85 -31.40 14.19
CA LYS A 69 -16.55 -31.96 15.35
C LYS A 69 -18.02 -32.26 15.02
N ILE A 70 -18.69 -31.34 14.35
CA ILE A 70 -20.09 -31.51 13.92
C ILE A 70 -20.20 -32.66 12.92
N ARG A 71 -19.34 -32.67 11.88
CA ARG A 71 -19.35 -33.72 10.84
C ARG A 71 -19.13 -35.12 11.42
N ARG A 72 -18.21 -35.26 12.39
CA ARG A 72 -18.01 -36.53 13.12
C ARG A 72 -19.23 -36.92 13.95
N GLY A 73 -19.91 -35.96 14.56
CA GLY A 73 -21.15 -36.19 15.30
C GLY A 73 -22.26 -36.71 14.40
N THR A 74 -22.47 -36.09 13.23
CA THR A 74 -23.46 -36.52 12.24
C THR A 74 -23.14 -37.92 11.71
N GLN A 75 -21.90 -38.16 11.31
CA GLN A 75 -21.49 -39.47 10.78
C GLN A 75 -21.63 -40.58 11.83
N ARG A 76 -21.29 -40.32 13.10
CA ARG A 76 -21.52 -41.29 14.19
C ARG A 76 -23.00 -41.62 14.37
N ARG A 77 -23.89 -40.62 14.29
CA ARG A 77 -25.34 -40.83 14.39
C ARG A 77 -25.87 -41.66 13.23
N GLU A 78 -25.40 -41.38 12.02
CA GLU A 78 -25.82 -42.08 10.81
C GLU A 78 -25.38 -43.55 10.82
N VAL A 79 -24.14 -43.84 11.23
CA VAL A 79 -23.67 -45.22 11.44
C VAL A 79 -24.50 -45.92 12.53
N HIS A 80 -24.70 -45.29 13.68
CA HIS A 80 -25.47 -45.88 14.78
C HIS A 80 -26.92 -46.21 14.38
N CYS A 81 -27.60 -45.32 13.64
CA CYS A 81 -28.94 -45.58 13.14
C CYS A 81 -28.96 -46.71 12.08
N SER A 82 -27.92 -46.80 11.24
CA SER A 82 -27.79 -47.87 10.23
C SER A 82 -27.57 -49.24 10.90
N ASP A 83 -26.73 -49.30 11.94
CA ASP A 83 -26.52 -50.51 12.74
C ASP A 83 -27.79 -50.90 13.55
N GLY A 84 -28.54 -49.91 14.04
CA GLY A 84 -29.83 -50.14 14.69
C GLY A 84 -30.88 -50.78 13.76
N HIS A 85 -30.85 -50.47 12.46
CA HIS A 85 -31.76 -51.05 11.47
C HIS A 85 -31.40 -52.50 11.10
N SER A 86 -30.12 -52.87 11.15
CA SER A 86 -29.64 -54.25 10.90
C SER A 86 -29.81 -55.18 12.12
N THR A 87 -29.89 -54.61 13.33
CA THR A 87 -30.12 -55.35 14.58
C THR A 87 -31.59 -55.45 14.98
N SER A 88 -32.49 -54.73 14.30
CA SER A 88 -33.93 -54.80 14.56
C SER A 88 -34.50 -56.19 14.21
N PRO A 89 -35.20 -56.88 15.13
CA PRO A 89 -35.71 -58.24 14.91
C PRO A 89 -36.78 -58.33 13.81
N ALA A 90 -37.27 -57.20 13.31
CA ALA A 90 -38.21 -57.12 12.19
C ALA A 90 -37.55 -57.28 10.80
N SER A 91 -36.25 -56.98 10.65
CA SER A 91 -35.53 -57.12 9.36
C SER A 91 -34.93 -58.52 9.13
N ARG A 92 -34.88 -59.35 10.18
CA ARG A 92 -34.37 -60.74 10.15
C ARG A 92 -35.44 -61.79 9.82
N ARG A 93 -36.69 -61.37 9.54
CA ARG A 93 -37.79 -62.21 9.02
C ARG A 93 -38.08 -61.87 7.56
N ARG A 94 -37.13 -62.13 6.66
CA ARG A 94 -37.35 -62.35 5.22
C ARG A 94 -36.29 -63.30 4.70
#